data_AF-A0A538FDV4-F1
#
_entry.id   AF-A0A538FDV4-F1
#
_cell.length_a   1.000
_cell.length_b   1.000
_cell.length_c   1.000
_cell.angle_alpha   90.00
_cell.angle_beta   90.00
_cell.angle_gamma   90.00
#
_symmetry.space_group_name_H-M   'P 1'
#
loop_
_entity.id
_entity.type
_entity.pdbx_description
1 polymer ?
#
loop_
_entity_poly.entity_id
_entity_poly.type
_entity_poly.pdbx_seq_one_letter_code
_entity_poly.pdbx_strand_id
1 'polypeptide(L)'
;MAPQPAGGRRRAPLRFGLSRSYVVGWLFLAVTGAAFLGAVATTNTSVQLLVSDEVRGRVLAVYMMALTGSYPVGALLQGWLADRIGAPATVVAAGSILGVVGLVLLLRPGLTSLLDEHSHRRGFVGDPLGDPLLDAQPAAG
;
A
#
# COMPACT_ATOMS: atom_id res chain seq x y z
N MET A 1 54.29 26.03 -38.16
CA MET A 1 52.89 25.57 -38.28
C MET A 1 52.56 24.79 -37.01
N ALA A 2 51.98 25.48 -36.02
CA ALA A 2 51.92 25.02 -34.63
C ALA A 2 50.72 24.08 -34.38
N PRO A 3 50.83 23.11 -33.46
CA PRO A 3 49.72 22.27 -33.03
C PRO A 3 48.69 23.09 -32.22
N GLN A 4 47.42 23.01 -32.60
CA GLN A 4 46.29 23.60 -31.87
C GLN A 4 45.92 22.70 -30.66
N PRO A 5 45.95 23.20 -29.41
CA PRO A 5 45.46 22.46 -28.25
C PRO A 5 43.94 22.67 -28.07
N ALA A 6 43.14 21.67 -28.43
CA ALA A 6 41.70 21.69 -28.17
C ALA A 6 41.42 21.31 -26.71
N GLY A 7 41.39 22.35 -25.88
CA GLY A 7 41.11 22.31 -24.45
C GLY A 7 39.74 21.75 -24.08
N GLY A 8 39.71 21.16 -22.89
CA GLY A 8 38.53 20.54 -22.30
C GLY A 8 37.36 21.50 -22.09
N ARG A 9 36.20 21.12 -22.62
CA ARG A 9 34.88 21.68 -22.26
C ARG A 9 33.74 20.69 -22.53
N ARG A 10 33.91 19.42 -22.14
CA ARG A 10 32.84 18.40 -22.14
C ARG A 10 32.48 17.93 -20.73
N ARG A 11 32.34 18.85 -19.76
CA ARG A 11 31.91 18.53 -18.38
C ARG A 11 30.81 19.47 -17.87
N ALA A 12 29.98 20.01 -18.76
CA ALA A 12 28.95 20.99 -18.39
C ALA A 12 27.56 20.40 -18.05
N PRO A 13 27.03 19.30 -18.64
CA PRO A 13 25.66 18.91 -18.30
C PRO A 13 25.52 18.12 -16.98
N LEU A 14 26.59 17.51 -16.47
CA LEU A 14 26.53 16.68 -15.25
C LEU A 14 26.28 17.47 -13.96
N ARG A 15 26.63 18.76 -13.93
CA ARG A 15 26.52 19.58 -12.71
C ARG A 15 25.18 20.30 -12.60
N PHE A 16 24.46 20.50 -13.71
CA PHE A 16 23.09 21.03 -13.68
C PHE A 16 22.06 19.95 -13.29
N GLY A 17 22.38 18.67 -13.54
CA GLY A 17 21.53 17.53 -13.16
C GLY A 17 21.48 17.24 -11.65
N LEU A 18 22.47 17.70 -10.86
CA LEU A 18 22.61 17.31 -9.45
C LEU A 18 21.89 18.25 -8.46
N SER A 19 21.47 19.45 -8.89
CA SER A 19 21.46 20.58 -7.95
C SER A 19 20.13 20.91 -7.24
N ARG A 20 18.97 20.26 -7.49
CA ARG A 20 17.77 20.66 -6.72
C ARG A 20 16.65 19.63 -6.51
N SER A 21 16.50 18.58 -7.31
CA SER A 21 15.26 17.76 -7.27
C SER A 21 15.41 16.26 -7.02
N TYR A 22 16.62 15.72 -6.86
CA TYR A 22 16.80 14.28 -6.64
C TYR A 22 16.63 13.89 -5.18
N VAL A 23 17.28 14.56 -4.24
CA VAL A 23 17.21 14.21 -2.80
C VAL A 23 15.78 14.22 -2.27
N VAL A 24 14.98 15.23 -2.67
CA VAL A 24 13.56 15.31 -2.32
C VAL A 24 12.77 14.16 -2.93
N GLY A 25 13.04 13.81 -4.21
CA GLY A 25 12.42 12.66 -4.87
C GLY A 25 12.76 11.33 -4.19
N TRP A 26 14.02 11.14 -3.80
CA TRP A 26 14.48 9.95 -3.07
C TRP A 26 13.83 9.85 -1.69
N LEU A 27 13.69 10.96 -0.97
CA LEU A 27 13.03 10.98 0.34
C LEU A 27 11.54 10.62 0.21
N PHE A 28 10.84 11.23 -0.74
CA PHE A 28 9.43 10.90 -1.02
C PHE A 28 9.25 9.45 -1.44
N LEU A 29 10.15 8.93 -2.29
CA LEU A 29 10.12 7.54 -2.73
C LEU A 29 10.37 6.59 -1.56
N ALA A 30 11.32 6.92 -0.67
CA ALA A 30 11.60 6.13 0.53
C ALA A 30 10.41 6.09 1.49
N VAL A 31 9.78 7.24 1.77
CA VAL A 31 8.61 7.32 2.67
C VAL A 31 7.41 6.58 2.06
N THR A 32 7.12 6.83 0.78
CA THR A 32 5.99 6.18 0.09
C THR A 32 6.22 4.67 -0.02
N GLY A 33 7.45 4.24 -0.32
CA GLY A 33 7.83 2.83 -0.37
C GLY A 33 7.71 2.15 1.00
N ALA A 34 8.18 2.78 2.06
CA ALA A 34 8.06 2.24 3.42
C ALA A 34 6.59 2.10 3.85
N ALA A 35 5.76 3.12 3.57
CA ALA A 35 4.32 3.08 3.86
C ALA A 35 3.62 1.97 3.07
N PHE A 36 3.94 1.82 1.77
CA PHE A 36 3.39 0.76 0.92
C PHE A 36 3.76 -0.63 1.43
N LEU A 37 5.04 -0.87 1.75
CA LEU A 37 5.49 -2.14 2.32
C LEU A 37 4.81 -2.44 3.65
N GLY A 38 4.67 -1.44 4.52
CA GLY A 38 3.94 -1.57 5.79
C GLY A 38 2.49 -1.98 5.57
N ALA A 39 1.77 -1.29 4.69
CA ALA A 39 0.38 -1.62 4.39
C ALA A 39 0.21 -3.03 3.82
N VAL A 40 1.09 -3.44 2.90
CA VAL A 40 1.08 -4.80 2.32
C VAL A 40 1.39 -5.85 3.38
N ALA A 41 2.40 -5.63 4.23
CA ALA A 41 2.76 -6.54 5.32
C ALA A 41 1.60 -6.70 6.31
N THR A 42 1.03 -5.60 6.81
CA THR A 42 -0.10 -5.63 7.74
C THR A 42 -1.32 -6.32 7.15
N THR A 43 -1.62 -6.07 5.87
CA THR A 43 -2.75 -6.72 5.18
C THR A 43 -2.52 -8.22 5.06
N ASN A 44 -1.33 -8.63 4.62
CA ASN A 44 -0.96 -10.05 4.51
C ASN A 44 -1.09 -10.77 5.86
N THR A 45 -0.58 -10.17 6.94
CA THR A 45 -0.67 -10.74 8.29
C THR A 45 -2.11 -10.78 8.79
N SER A 46 -2.90 -9.72 8.59
CA SER A 46 -4.30 -9.67 9.02
C SER A 46 -5.14 -10.75 8.33
N VAL A 47 -4.96 -10.92 7.02
CA VAL A 47 -5.62 -12.00 6.26
C VAL A 47 -5.20 -13.37 6.77
N GLN A 48 -3.92 -13.56 7.11
CA GLN A 48 -3.44 -14.84 7.65
C GLN A 48 -3.98 -15.14 9.06
N LEU A 49 -4.17 -14.11 9.90
CA LEU A 49 -4.66 -14.25 11.27
C LEU A 49 -6.18 -14.43 11.35
N LEU A 50 -6.94 -13.78 10.47
CA LEU A 50 -8.41 -13.78 10.50
C LEU A 50 -9.04 -15.00 9.80
N VAL A 51 -8.25 -15.79 9.06
CA VAL A 51 -8.78 -16.88 8.22
C VAL A 51 -8.47 -18.24 8.83
N SER A 52 -9.52 -19.03 9.07
CA SER A 52 -9.43 -20.40 9.56
C SER A 52 -8.71 -21.34 8.58
N ASP A 53 -8.05 -22.38 9.10
CA ASP A 53 -7.22 -23.31 8.31
C ASP A 53 -7.97 -23.93 7.13
N GLU A 54 -9.26 -24.21 7.29
CA GLU A 54 -10.12 -24.90 6.31
C GLU A 54 -10.38 -24.09 5.03
N VAL A 55 -10.38 -22.76 5.11
CA VAL A 55 -10.65 -21.88 3.95
C VAL A 55 -9.47 -20.98 3.57
N ARG A 56 -8.34 -21.10 4.27
CA ARG A 56 -7.14 -20.29 4.05
C ARG A 56 -6.68 -20.25 2.60
N GLY A 57 -6.60 -21.41 1.94
CA GLY A 57 -6.18 -21.51 0.55
C GLY A 57 -7.13 -20.79 -0.43
N ARG A 58 -8.44 -20.84 -0.18
CA ARG A 58 -9.45 -20.18 -1.03
C ARG A 58 -9.43 -18.66 -0.85
N VAL A 59 -9.32 -18.19 0.40
CA VAL A 59 -9.25 -16.75 0.69
C VAL A 59 -7.96 -16.16 0.12
N LEU A 60 -6.82 -16.82 0.29
CA LEU A 60 -5.56 -16.39 -0.30
C LEU A 60 -5.62 -16.36 -1.83
N ALA A 61 -6.29 -17.31 -2.48
CA ALA A 61 -6.46 -17.31 -3.93
C ALA A 61 -7.25 -16.08 -4.42
N VAL A 62 -8.37 -15.75 -3.77
CA VAL A 62 -9.17 -14.55 -4.10
C VAL A 62 -8.39 -13.27 -3.81
N TYR A 63 -7.67 -13.23 -2.68
CA TYR A 63 -6.80 -12.10 -2.32
C TYR A 63 -5.72 -11.85 -3.38
N MET A 64 -5.02 -12.90 -3.82
CA MET A 64 -3.98 -12.78 -4.86
C MET A 64 -4.56 -12.41 -6.23
N MET A 65 -5.76 -12.92 -6.57
CA MET A 65 -6.47 -12.53 -7.78
C MET A 65 -6.84 -11.04 -7.76
N ALA A 66 -7.36 -10.54 -6.64
CA ALA A 66 -7.73 -9.14 -6.47
C ALA A 66 -6.50 -8.22 -6.52
N LEU A 67 -5.41 -8.57 -5.82
CA LEU A 67 -4.17 -7.81 -5.85
C LEU A 67 -3.57 -7.74 -7.25
N THR A 68 -3.40 -8.89 -7.89
CA THR A 68 -2.78 -8.97 -9.22
C THR A 68 -3.64 -8.31 -10.28
N GLY A 69 -4.97 -8.45 -10.19
CA GLY A 69 -5.93 -7.83 -11.09
C GLY A 69 -6.02 -6.30 -10.93
N SER A 70 -5.76 -5.77 -9.74
CA SER A 70 -5.76 -4.33 -9.49
C SER A 70 -4.56 -3.61 -10.11
N TYR A 71 -3.42 -4.32 -10.26
CA TYR A 71 -2.18 -3.76 -10.81
C TYR A 71 -2.31 -3.18 -12.23
N PRO A 72 -2.81 -3.92 -13.25
CA PRO A 72 -2.97 -3.40 -14.59
C PRO A 72 -4.01 -2.27 -14.66
N VAL A 73 -5.08 -2.35 -13.88
CA VAL A 73 -6.11 -1.29 -13.82
C VAL A 73 -5.51 0.00 -13.27
N GLY A 74 -4.75 -0.08 -12.17
CA GLY A 74 -4.02 1.05 -11.60
C GLY A 74 -3.00 1.63 -12.58
N ALA A 75 -2.25 0.77 -13.26
CA ALA A 75 -1.25 1.18 -14.25
C ALA A 75 -1.88 1.92 -15.45
N LEU A 76 -3.03 1.46 -15.96
CA LEU A 76 -3.76 2.15 -17.04
C LEU A 76 -4.28 3.51 -16.58
N LEU A 77 -4.85 3.58 -15.37
CA LEU A 77 -5.35 4.84 -14.81
C LEU A 77 -4.21 5.84 -14.59
N GLN A 78 -3.09 5.39 -14.00
CA GLN A 78 -1.91 6.23 -13.79
C GLN A 78 -1.25 6.63 -15.11
N GLY A 79 -1.19 5.75 -16.11
CA GLY A 79 -0.68 6.05 -17.44
C GLY A 79 -1.52 7.13 -18.12
N TRP A 80 -2.85 6.96 -18.14
CA TRP A 80 -3.77 7.95 -18.67
C TRP A 80 -3.63 9.31 -17.98
N LEU A 81 -3.45 9.32 -16.65
CA LEU A 81 -3.24 10.54 -15.89
C LEU A 81 -1.86 11.16 -16.19
N ALA A 82 -0.81 10.35 -16.28
CA ALA A 82 0.54 10.79 -16.63
C ALA A 82 0.61 11.43 -18.03
N ASP A 83 -0.18 10.97 -18.99
CA ASP A 83 -0.27 11.58 -20.32
C ASP A 83 -0.93 12.98 -20.29
N ARG A 84 -1.77 13.26 -19.29
CA ARG A 84 -2.49 14.53 -19.16
C ARG A 84 -1.76 15.57 -18.30
N ILE A 85 -1.22 15.15 -17.16
CA ILE A 85 -0.62 16.05 -16.15
C ILE A 85 0.90 15.85 -15.96
N GLY A 86 1.49 14.87 -16.64
CA GLY A 86 2.91 14.52 -16.53
C GLY A 86 3.20 13.52 -15.42
N ALA A 87 4.18 12.64 -15.65
CA ALA A 87 4.56 11.57 -14.73
C ALA A 87 4.92 12.02 -13.30
N PRO A 88 5.70 13.11 -13.08
CA PRO A 88 6.02 13.56 -11.72
C PRO A 88 4.78 14.01 -10.93
N ALA A 89 3.86 14.73 -11.58
CA ALA A 89 2.64 15.22 -10.95
C ALA A 89 1.70 14.06 -10.58
N THR A 90 1.56 13.06 -11.46
CA THR A 90 0.76 11.86 -11.19
C THR A 90 1.27 11.08 -9.99
N VAL A 91 2.59 10.89 -9.87
CA VAL A 91 3.20 10.18 -8.74
C VAL A 91 3.03 10.96 -7.43
N VAL A 92 3.24 12.28 -7.47
CA VAL A 92 3.03 13.13 -6.28
C VAL A 92 1.56 13.12 -5.86
N ALA A 93 0.62 13.19 -6.80
CA ALA A 93 -0.81 13.13 -6.49
C ALA A 93 -1.19 11.78 -5.85
N ALA A 94 -0.77 10.66 -6.43
CA ALA A 94 -1.03 9.33 -5.90
C ALA A 94 -0.42 9.14 -4.50
N GLY A 95 0.85 9.54 -4.31
CA GLY A 95 1.53 9.49 -3.01
C GLY A 95 0.89 10.40 -1.97
N SER A 96 0.43 11.58 -2.37
CA SER A 96 -0.26 12.53 -1.49
C SER A 96 -1.60 11.99 -1.03
N ILE A 97 -2.39 11.38 -1.92
CA ILE A 97 -3.67 10.74 -1.57
C ILE A 97 -3.41 9.62 -0.55
N LEU A 98 -2.42 8.76 -0.81
CA LEU A 98 -2.07 7.66 0.08
C LEU A 98 -1.59 8.17 1.45
N GLY A 99 -0.75 9.22 1.45
CA GLY A 99 -0.26 9.87 2.65
C GLY A 99 -1.37 10.54 3.46
N VAL A 100 -2.33 11.20 2.81
CA VAL A 100 -3.50 11.80 3.48
C VAL A 100 -4.38 10.72 4.09
N VAL A 101 -4.66 9.63 3.37
CA VAL A 101 -5.43 8.51 3.93
C VAL A 101 -4.73 7.92 5.15
N GLY A 102 -3.42 7.67 5.06
CA GLY A 102 -2.62 7.20 6.18
C GLY A 102 -2.64 8.17 7.36
N LEU A 103 -2.48 9.47 7.10
CA LEU A 103 -2.52 10.52 8.13
C LEU A 103 -3.90 10.63 8.78
N VAL A 104 -4.99 10.54 8.02
CA VAL A 104 -6.36 10.57 8.55
C VAL A 104 -6.60 9.37 9.48
N LEU A 105 -6.12 8.19 9.10
CA LEU A 105 -6.21 6.99 9.94
C LEU A 105 -5.37 7.14 11.23
N LEU A 106 -4.17 7.72 11.14
CA LEU A 106 -3.32 8.01 12.30
C LEU A 106 -3.92 9.07 13.25
N LEU A 107 -4.50 10.13 12.71
CA LEU A 107 -5.11 11.22 13.48
C LEU A 107 -6.49 10.86 14.04
N ARG A 108 -7.15 9.83 13.49
CA ARG A 108 -8.44 9.32 13.97
C ARG A 108 -8.34 7.85 14.35
N PRO A 109 -7.67 7.53 15.48
CA PRO A 109 -7.58 6.16 15.97
C PRO A 109 -8.96 5.55 16.31
N GLY A 110 -10.00 6.38 16.48
CA GLY A 110 -11.38 5.92 16.60
C GLY A 110 -11.93 5.25 15.33
N LEU A 111 -11.40 5.57 14.15
CA LEU A 111 -11.78 4.89 12.90
C LEU A 111 -11.11 3.52 12.79
N THR A 112 -9.85 3.42 13.24
CA THR A 112 -9.12 2.15 13.29
C THR A 112 -9.72 1.22 14.34
N SER A 113 -10.15 1.72 15.49
CA SER A 113 -10.82 0.89 16.50
C SER A 113 -12.17 0.36 15.99
N LEU A 114 -12.90 1.13 15.18
CA LEU A 114 -14.15 0.64 14.56
C LEU A 114 -13.92 -0.43 13.49
N LEU A 115 -12.85 -0.31 12.70
CA LEU A 115 -12.44 -1.34 11.73
C LEU A 115 -11.99 -2.61 12.45
N ASP A 116 -11.22 -2.46 13.54
CA ASP A 116 -10.73 -3.57 14.36
C ASP A 116 -11.89 -4.29 15.09
N GLU A 117 -12.81 -3.53 15.68
CA GLU A 117 -13.98 -4.06 16.39
C GLU A 117 -15.00 -4.70 15.42
N HIS A 118 -15.20 -4.14 14.23
CA HIS A 118 -16.00 -4.79 13.17
C HIS A 118 -15.32 -6.04 12.60
N SER A 119 -13.98 -6.07 12.55
CA SER A 119 -13.23 -7.26 12.13
C SER A 119 -13.31 -8.37 13.18
N HIS A 120 -13.33 -8.01 14.47
CA HIS A 120 -13.53 -8.95 15.58
C HIS A 120 -14.97 -9.45 15.71
N ARG A 121 -15.99 -8.62 15.44
CA ARG A 121 -17.41 -9.01 15.52
C ARG A 121 -17.93 -9.74 14.28
N ARG A 122 -17.34 -9.51 13.10
CA ARG A 122 -17.65 -10.25 11.88
C ARG A 122 -16.45 -11.11 11.53
N GLY A 123 -16.23 -12.19 12.29
CA GLY A 123 -15.44 -13.30 11.78
C GLY A 123 -15.97 -13.63 10.39
N PHE A 124 -15.16 -13.41 9.35
CA PHE A 124 -15.56 -13.62 7.95
C PHE A 124 -15.75 -15.12 7.61
N VAL A 125 -15.65 -15.98 8.62
CA VAL A 125 -15.92 -17.41 8.62
C VAL A 125 -16.85 -17.65 9.81
N GLY A 126 -17.99 -18.28 9.53
CA GLY A 126 -19.21 -18.23 10.34
C GLY A 126 -19.03 -18.42 11.85
N ASP A 127 -19.86 -17.70 12.61
CA ASP A 127 -20.28 -18.20 13.91
C ASP A 127 -20.66 -19.68 13.76
N PRO A 128 -20.10 -20.61 14.54
CA PRO A 128 -20.77 -21.87 14.73
C PRO A 128 -22.15 -21.53 15.28
N LEU A 129 -23.19 -21.98 14.57
CA LEU A 129 -24.55 -22.02 15.07
C LEU A 129 -24.48 -22.47 16.52
N GLY A 130 -24.92 -21.59 17.43
CA GLY A 130 -24.76 -21.76 18.87
C GLY A 130 -25.03 -23.20 19.21
N ASP A 131 -24.02 -23.88 19.76
CA ASP A 131 -24.11 -25.29 20.08
C ASP A 131 -25.30 -25.45 21.04
N PRO A 132 -26.40 -26.09 20.59
CA PRO A 132 -27.55 -26.32 21.47
C PRO A 132 -27.14 -27.18 22.68
N LEU A 133 -25.99 -27.87 22.63
CA LEU A 133 -25.44 -28.67 23.71
C LEU A 133 -24.73 -27.83 24.79
N LEU A 134 -24.26 -26.61 24.48
CA LEU A 134 -23.76 -25.66 25.47
C LEU A 134 -24.92 -24.92 26.16
N ASP A 135 -25.95 -24.55 25.41
CA ASP A 135 -27.17 -23.90 25.94
C ASP A 135 -28.09 -24.87 26.68
N ALA A 136 -27.94 -26.18 26.45
CA ALA A 136 -28.68 -27.24 27.13
C ALA A 136 -27.96 -27.83 28.36
N GLN A 137 -26.75 -27.37 28.72
CA GLN A 137 -26.21 -27.68 30.05
C GLN A 137 -26.97 -26.84 31.08
N PRO A 138 -27.81 -27.47 31.93
CA PRO A 138 -28.50 -26.72 32.97
C PRO A 138 -27.44 -26.16 33.90
N ALA A 139 -27.62 -24.93 34.35
CA ALA A 139 -27.00 -24.42 35.56
C ALA A 139 -27.40 -25.35 36.72
N ALA A 140 -26.64 -26.43 36.90
CA ALA A 140 -26.83 -27.41 37.94
C ALA A 140 -26.08 -26.91 39.18
N GLY A 141 -26.86 -26.31 40.09
CA GLY A 141 -26.71 -26.40 41.55
C GLY A 141 -25.51 -25.70 42.17
#